data_AF-A0A3D3FLZ5-F1
#
_entry.id   AF-A0A3D3FLZ5-F1
#
_cell.length_a   1.000
_cell.length_b   1.000
_cell.length_c   1.000
_cell.angle_alpha   90.00
_cell.angle_beta   90.00
_cell.angle_gamma   90.00
#
_symmetry.space_group_name_H-M   'P 1'
#
loop_
_entity.id
_entity.type
_entity.pdbx_description
1 polymer ?
#
loop_
_entity_poly.entity_id
_entity_poly.type
_entity_poly.pdbx_seq_one_letter_code
_entity_poly.pdbx_strand_id
1 'polypeptide(L)' 'MSAKKKILFLCTGNSCRSQMAEGWTRSLKGEVLEAYSAGVETHGLNPNAVKVMAEAG' A
#
# COMPACT_ATOMS: atom_id res chain seq x y z
N MET A 1 -11.32 14.60 17.33
CA MET A 1 -10.88 13.38 16.63
C MET A 1 -9.36 13.28 16.79
N SER A 2 -8.83 12.14 17.24
CA SER A 2 -7.38 11.94 17.30
C SER A 2 -6.82 11.87 15.87
N ALA A 3 -5.64 12.45 15.62
CA ALA A 3 -5.01 12.40 14.31
C ALA A 3 -4.73 10.94 13.90
N LYS A 4 -5.05 10.58 12.64
CA LYS A 4 -4.77 9.24 12.11
C LYS A 4 -3.28 8.94 12.22
N LYS A 5 -2.91 7.75 12.67
CA LYS A 5 -1.50 7.35 12.75
C LYS A 5 -0.97 7.08 11.35
N LYS A 6 0.19 7.63 11.02
CA LYS A 6 0.84 7.43 9.73
C LYS A 6 1.61 6.11 9.73
N ILE A 7 1.54 5.37 8.62
CA ILE A 7 2.29 4.14 8.40
C ILE A 7 2.94 4.15 7.01
N LEU A 8 4.20 3.71 6.93
CA LEU A 8 4.97 3.62 5.70
C LEU A 8 5.43 2.17 5.47
N PHE A 9 5.01 1.58 4.35
CA PHE A 9 5.45 0.27 3.91
C PHE A 9 6.64 0.37 2.95
N LEU A 10 7.74 -0.29 3.29
CA LEU A 10 8.97 -0.27 2.50
C LEU A 10 9.20 -1.61 1.78
N CYS A 11 9.62 -1.55 0.51
CA CYS A 11 10.21 -2.70 -0.19
C CYS A 11 11.33 -2.24 -1.12
N THR A 12 11.92 -3.14 -1.92
CA THR A 12 13.00 -2.74 -2.84
C THR A 12 12.51 -1.80 -3.95
N GLY A 13 11.45 -2.15 -4.68
CA GLY A 13 11.07 -1.47 -5.93
C GLY A 13 9.74 -0.68 -5.91
N ASN A 14 9.09 -0.56 -4.74
CA ASN A 14 7.73 -0.03 -4.58
C ASN A 14 6.69 -0.52 -5.61
N SER A 15 6.79 -1.81 -5.98
CA SER A 15 6.08 -2.36 -7.15
C SER A 15 4.98 -3.37 -6.81
N CYS A 16 5.23 -4.29 -5.87
CA CYS A 16 4.25 -5.33 -5.50
C CYS A 16 3.82 -5.22 -4.02
N ARG A 17 4.68 -5.69 -3.10
CA ARG A 17 4.31 -5.92 -1.69
C ARG A 17 3.89 -4.65 -0.97
N SER A 18 4.67 -3.57 -1.09
CA SER A 18 4.35 -2.33 -0.40
C SER A 18 3.11 -1.62 -0.98
N GLN A 19 2.86 -1.77 -2.28
CA GLN A 19 1.65 -1.25 -2.95
C GLN A 19 0.38 -2.00 -2.50
N MET A 20 0.44 -3.35 -2.45
CA MET A 20 -0.68 -4.15 -1.93
C MET A 20 -0.96 -3.84 -0.45
N ALA A 21 0.09 -3.69 0.38
CA ALA A 21 -0.06 -3.36 1.80
C ALA A 21 -0.70 -1.98 2.02
N GLU A 22 -0.33 -0.98 1.21
CA GLU A 22 -0.95 0.34 1.22
C GLU A 22 -2.45 0.25 0.87
N GLY A 23 -2.80 -0.45 -0.22
CA GLY A 23 -4.18 -0.65 -0.64
C GLY A 23 -5.04 -1.33 0.43
N TRP A 24 -4.55 -2.43 1.00
CA TRP A 24 -5.24 -3.14 2.08
C TRP A 24 -5.41 -2.27 3.34
N THR A 25 -4.40 -1.50 3.72
CA THR A 25 -4.50 -0.64 4.90
C THR A 25 -5.53 0.46 4.72
N ARG A 26 -5.61 1.05 3.52
CA ARG A 26 -6.66 2.02 3.20
C ARG A 26 -8.05 1.41 3.29
N SER A 27 -8.23 0.21 2.75
CA SER A 27 -9.52 -0.51 2.77
C SER A 27 -9.93 -0.95 4.19
N LEU A 28 -9.01 -1.56 4.94
CA LEU A 28 -9.33 -2.21 6.23
C LEU A 28 -9.23 -1.29 7.44
N LYS A 29 -8.40 -0.23 7.38
CA LYS A 29 -8.04 0.62 8.52
C LYS A 29 -7.93 2.11 8.18
N GLY A 30 -8.47 2.55 7.04
CA GLY A 30 -8.40 3.94 6.58
C GLY A 30 -8.98 4.97 7.55
N GLU A 31 -9.86 4.57 8.46
CA GLU A 31 -10.43 5.44 9.51
C GLU A 31 -9.44 5.79 10.62
N VAL A 32 -8.46 4.92 10.88
CA VAL A 32 -7.51 5.09 12.01
C VAL A 32 -6.05 5.21 11.56
N LEU A 33 -5.75 4.78 10.33
CA LEU A 33 -4.42 4.82 9.73
C LEU A 33 -4.39 5.64 8.45
N GLU A 34 -3.29 6.35 8.25
CA GLU A 34 -2.95 7.00 6.99
C GLU A 34 -1.76 6.26 6.37
N ALA A 35 -2.02 5.54 5.27
CA ALA A 35 -1.07 4.60 4.68
C ALA A 35 -0.31 5.17 3.48
N TYR A 36 0.99 4.87 3.48
CA TYR A 36 1.96 5.23 2.44
C TYR A 36 2.83 4.01 2.11
N SER A 37 3.43 4.01 0.92
CA SER A 37 4.43 3.04 0.51
C SER A 37 5.59 3.70 -0.23
N ALA A 38 6.78 3.11 -0.09
CA ALA A 38 7.96 3.54 -0.82
C ALA A 38 8.89 2.35 -1.11
N GLY A 39 9.97 2.62 -1.82
CA GLY A 39 11.04 1.67 -2.04
C GLY A 39 12.38 2.34 -2.28
N VAL A 40 13.44 1.54 -2.22
CA VAL A 40 14.81 1.98 -2.50
C VAL A 40 14.94 2.43 -3.96
N GLU A 41 14.25 1.73 -4.86
CA GLU A 41 14.14 2.00 -6.29
C GLU A 41 12.66 2.09 -6.69
N THR A 42 12.36 2.73 -7.82
CA THR A 42 11.00 2.83 -8.37
C THR A 42 10.87 1.98 -9.63
N HIS A 43 10.20 0.84 -9.52
CA HIS A 43 10.04 -0.12 -10.62
C HIS A 43 8.64 -0.09 -11.26
N GLY A 44 7.89 0.99 -11.03
CA GLY A 44 6.49 1.09 -11.44
C GLY A 44 5.60 0.08 -10.72
N LEU A 45 4.28 0.18 -10.94
CA LEU A 45 3.30 -0.71 -10.32
C LEU A 45 3.32 -2.09 -11.01
N ASN A 46 3.43 -3.17 -10.26
CA ASN A 46 3.40 -4.52 -10.84
C ASN A 46 1.98 -4.84 -11.35
N PRO A 47 1.78 -5.17 -12.64
CA PRO A 47 0.45 -5.48 -13.18
C PRO A 47 -0.25 -6.64 -12.46
N ASN A 48 0.50 -7.64 -11.97
CA ASN A 48 -0.07 -8.75 -11.21
C ASN A 48 -0.55 -8.31 -9.82
N ALA A 49 0.13 -7.35 -9.20
CA ALA A 49 -0.35 -6.77 -7.93
C ALA A 49 -1.67 -6.03 -8.14
N VAL A 50 -1.82 -5.28 -9.24
CA VAL A 50 -3.10 -4.64 -9.60
C VAL A 50 -4.18 -5.68 -9.80
N LYS A 51 -3.90 -6.72 -10.59
CA LYS A 51 -4.85 -7.78 -10.89
C LYS A 51 -5.35 -8.47 -9.63
N VAL A 52 -4.45 -8.90 -8.74
CA VAL A 52 -4.82 -9.60 -7.50
C VAL A 52 -5.56 -8.69 -6.52
N MET A 53 -5.20 -7.41 -6.42
CA MET A 53 -5.97 -6.47 -5.59
C MET A 53 -7.40 -6.32 -6.12
N ALA A 54 -7.58 -6.20 -7.45
CA ALA A 54 -8.90 -6.10 -8.06
C ALA A 54 -9.73 -7.40 -7.94
N GLU A 55 -9.09 -8.57 -7.86
CA GLU A 55 -9.77 -9.84 -7.57
C GLU A 55 -10.38 -9.87 -6.16
N ALA A 56 -9.85 -9.08 -5.23
CA ALA A 56 -10.24 -9.10 -3.82
C ALA A 56 -11.29 -8.05 -3.43
N GLY A 57 -11.66 -7.14 -4.35
CA GLY A 57 -12.66 -6.06 -4.15
C GLY A 57 -12.04 -4.69 -3.97
#